data_AF-A0A0N1MHJ3-F1
#
_entry.id   AF-A0A0N1MHJ3-F1
#
_cell.length_a   1.000
_cell.length_b   1.000
_cell.length_c   1.000
_cell.angle_alpha   90.00
_cell.angle_beta   90.00
_cell.angle_gamma   90.00
#
_symmetry.space_group_name_H-M   'P 1'
#
loop_
_entity.id
_entity.type
_entity.pdbx_description
1 polymer ?
#
loop_
_entity_poly.entity_id
_entity_poly.type
_entity_poly.pdbx_seq_one_letter_code
_entity_poly.pdbx_strand_id
1 'polypeptide(L)'
;MNGTTQKISKEVSASTIGYYISLFGTALILIWIGIFKFTPTEAAGIKNLVENHFLTFYVYDIMSVQAVSNAIGAIEIIIALLLIFSVKFAFLRKYAAIGMIVTFLTTLSYLFTTPGIWKVVDGIPVTDFFILKDLMFLGFALMILQNDKK
;
A
#
# COMPACT_ATOMS: atom_id res chain seq x y z
N MET A 1 -32.45 -44.41 15.12
CA MET A 1 -31.46 -44.21 16.19
C MET A 1 -30.31 -43.39 15.65
N ASN A 2 -29.83 -42.47 16.49
CA ASN A 2 -28.97 -41.33 16.20
C ASN A 2 -27.62 -41.70 15.60
N GLY A 3 -27.10 -40.84 14.72
CA GLY A 3 -25.77 -41.00 14.15
C GLY A 3 -25.25 -39.75 13.47
N THR A 4 -25.17 -38.65 14.22
CA THR A 4 -24.26 -37.50 14.00
C THR A 4 -24.36 -36.79 12.65
N THR A 5 -25.26 -35.81 12.58
CA THR A 5 -25.03 -34.58 11.79
C THR A 5 -23.71 -33.99 12.28
N GLN A 6 -22.62 -34.17 11.52
CA GLN A 6 -21.39 -33.44 11.77
C GLN A 6 -21.72 -31.95 11.67
N LYS A 7 -21.87 -31.30 12.82
CA LYS A 7 -21.64 -29.86 12.92
C LYS A 7 -20.18 -29.67 12.54
N ILE A 8 -19.93 -29.45 11.25
CA ILE A 8 -18.68 -28.86 10.79
C ILE A 8 -18.65 -27.49 11.48
N SER A 9 -17.93 -27.39 12.59
CA SER A 9 -17.57 -26.11 13.15
C SER A 9 -16.92 -25.32 12.02
N LYS A 10 -17.41 -24.11 11.76
CA LYS A 10 -16.67 -23.12 10.96
C LYS A 10 -15.42 -22.75 11.76
N GLU A 11 -14.44 -23.64 11.82
CA GLU A 11 -13.11 -23.25 12.26
C GLU A 11 -12.59 -22.26 11.23
N VAL A 12 -12.42 -21.01 11.65
CA VAL A 12 -11.79 -19.99 10.83
C VAL A 12 -10.36 -20.46 10.60
N SER A 13 -10.05 -20.92 9.39
CA SER A 13 -8.71 -21.39 9.07
C SER A 13 -7.69 -20.27 9.27
N ALA A 14 -6.46 -20.62 9.65
CA ALA A 14 -5.37 -19.65 9.80
C ALA A 14 -5.20 -18.76 8.55
N SER A 15 -5.45 -19.30 7.36
CA SER A 15 -5.44 -18.53 6.10
C SER A 15 -6.50 -17.43 6.03
N THR A 16 -7.69 -17.65 6.61
CA THR A 16 -8.76 -16.66 6.66
C THR A 16 -8.39 -15.52 7.60
N ILE A 17 -7.85 -15.86 8.77
CA ILE A 17 -7.36 -14.87 9.75
C ILE A 17 -6.24 -14.04 9.12
N GLY A 18 -5.24 -14.71 8.52
CA GLY A 18 -4.13 -14.05 7.83
C GLY A 18 -4.60 -13.09 6.74
N TYR A 19 -5.55 -13.51 5.90
CA TYR A 19 -6.14 -12.65 4.87
C TYR A 19 -6.74 -11.37 5.46
N TYR A 20 -7.57 -11.47 6.51
CA TYR A 20 -8.19 -10.28 7.10
C TYR A 20 -7.20 -9.41 7.86
N ILE A 21 -6.19 -10.00 8.51
CA ILE A 21 -5.07 -9.23 9.11
C ILE A 21 -4.33 -8.45 8.03
N SER A 22 -3.99 -9.08 6.90
CA SER A 22 -3.34 -8.38 5.79
C SER A 22 -4.24 -7.29 5.20
N LEU A 23 -5.54 -7.55 5.03
CA LEU A 23 -6.50 -6.58 4.50
C LEU A 23 -6.64 -5.35 5.40
N PHE A 24 -7.01 -5.56 6.66
CA PHE A 24 -7.23 -4.46 7.60
C PHE A 24 -5.93 -3.80 8.03
N GLY A 25 -4.83 -4.56 8.15
CA GLY A 25 -3.51 -4.02 8.44
C GLY A 25 -3.00 -3.12 7.32
N THR A 26 -3.14 -3.54 6.06
CA THR A 26 -2.82 -2.70 4.89
C THR A 26 -3.68 -1.44 4.86
N ALA A 27 -5.00 -1.57 5.05
CA ALA A 27 -5.90 -0.43 5.05
C ALA A 27 -5.57 0.57 6.17
N LEU A 28 -5.27 0.08 7.38
CA LEU A 28 -4.87 0.92 8.51
C LEU A 28 -3.58 1.70 8.20
N ILE A 29 -2.56 1.03 7.67
CA ILE A 29 -1.28 1.66 7.33
C ILE A 29 -1.46 2.73 6.23
N LEU A 30 -2.24 2.42 5.19
CA LEU A 30 -2.55 3.38 4.12
C LEU A 30 -3.34 4.59 4.64
N ILE A 31 -4.31 4.41 5.54
CA ILE A 31 -5.02 5.54 6.16
C ILE A 31 -4.05 6.39 6.98
N TRP A 32 -3.21 5.76 7.79
CA TRP A 32 -2.32 6.47 8.70
C TRP A 32 -1.29 7.31 7.94
N ILE A 33 -0.64 6.70 6.94
CA ILE A 33 0.34 7.37 6.08
C ILE A 33 -0.38 8.41 5.20
N GLY A 34 -1.53 8.07 4.64
CA GLY A 34 -2.29 8.97 3.79
C GLY A 34 -2.74 10.23 4.51
N ILE A 35 -3.13 10.14 5.79
CA ILE A 35 -3.40 11.32 6.63
C ILE A 35 -2.12 12.12 6.88
N PHE A 36 -0.99 11.45 7.14
CA PHE A 36 0.28 12.11 7.40
C PHE A 36 0.78 12.95 6.20
N LYS A 37 0.43 12.55 4.96
CA LYS A 37 0.74 13.31 3.72
C LYS A 37 0.17 14.72 3.68
N PHE A 38 -0.85 15.03 4.48
CA PHE A 38 -1.41 16.38 4.59
C PHE A 38 -0.58 17.32 5.47
N THR A 39 0.52 16.82 6.08
CA THR A 39 1.44 17.63 6.87
C THR A 39 2.56 18.23 6.03
N PRO A 40 3.08 19.43 6.37
CA PRO A 40 4.24 20.01 5.70
C PRO A 40 5.50 19.16 5.82
N THR A 41 5.68 18.49 6.97
CA THR A 41 6.83 17.61 7.24
C THR A 41 6.89 16.47 6.23
N GLU A 42 5.77 15.78 6.03
CA GLU A 42 5.73 14.66 5.10
C GLU A 42 5.84 15.12 3.65
N ALA A 43 5.22 16.26 3.30
CA ALA A 43 5.35 16.86 1.98
C ALA A 43 6.82 17.17 1.64
N ALA A 44 7.57 17.73 2.60
CA ALA A 44 9.01 17.95 2.45
C ALA A 44 9.79 16.63 2.35
N GLY A 45 9.40 15.60 3.12
CA GLY A 45 10.05 14.28 3.14
C GLY A 45 10.01 13.56 1.80
N ILE A 46 8.90 13.66 1.06
CA ILE A 46 8.77 13.00 -0.25
C ILE A 46 9.26 13.82 -1.44
N LYS A 47 9.56 15.11 -1.25
CA LYS A 47 9.96 15.99 -2.36
C LYS A 47 11.11 15.41 -3.19
N ASN A 48 12.16 14.96 -2.49
CA ASN A 48 13.34 14.38 -3.13
C ASN A 48 13.02 13.09 -3.90
N LEU A 49 12.06 12.28 -3.43
CA LEU A 49 11.65 11.06 -4.12
C LEU A 49 10.97 11.38 -5.45
N VAL A 50 10.03 12.33 -5.41
CA VAL A 50 9.19 12.66 -6.56
C VAL A 50 9.95 13.44 -7.63
N GLU A 51 10.85 14.36 -7.24
CA GLU A 51 11.59 15.21 -8.18
C GLU A 51 12.66 14.43 -8.97
N ASN A 52 13.19 13.34 -8.40
CA ASN A 52 14.22 12.51 -9.06
C ASN A 52 13.62 11.35 -9.87
N HIS A 53 12.30 11.19 -9.89
CA HIS A 53 11.66 10.06 -10.59
C HIS A 53 11.25 10.43 -12.02
N PHE A 54 11.58 9.57 -12.98
CA PHE A 54 11.44 9.82 -14.42
C PHE A 54 10.02 10.14 -14.90
N LEU A 55 8.97 9.69 -14.20
CA LEU A 55 7.58 10.01 -14.51
C LEU A 55 7.07 11.31 -13.87
N THR A 56 7.75 11.80 -12.83
CA THR A 56 7.20 12.86 -11.96
C THR A 56 8.14 14.05 -11.79
N PHE A 57 9.31 14.05 -12.43
CA PHE A 57 10.31 15.12 -12.31
C PHE A 57 9.76 16.53 -12.57
N TYR A 58 8.76 16.66 -13.46
CA TYR A 58 8.13 17.93 -13.83
C TYR A 58 6.95 18.34 -12.94
N VAL A 59 6.49 17.48 -12.01
CA VAL A 59 5.22 17.71 -11.30
C VAL A 59 5.28 18.96 -10.43
N TYR A 60 6.46 19.33 -9.93
CA TYR A 60 6.63 20.52 -9.10
C TYR A 60 6.70 21.83 -9.90
N ASP A 61 6.80 21.77 -11.23
CA ASP A 61 6.67 22.95 -12.10
C ASP A 61 5.20 23.38 -12.25
N ILE A 62 4.27 22.45 -12.01
CA ILE A 62 2.82 22.65 -12.18
C ILE A 62 2.05 22.67 -10.86
N MET A 63 2.55 21.99 -9.83
CA MET A 63 1.88 21.83 -8.54
C MET A 63 2.85 22.10 -7.38
N SER A 64 2.33 22.64 -6.28
CA SER A 64 3.15 22.82 -5.07
C SER A 64 3.51 21.47 -4.43
N VAL A 65 4.60 21.46 -3.66
CA VAL A 65 5.04 20.28 -2.90
C VAL A 65 3.91 19.71 -2.03
N GLN A 66 3.17 20.59 -1.35
CA GLN A 66 2.03 20.21 -0.53
C GLN A 66 0.87 19.64 -1.36
N ALA A 67 0.57 20.22 -2.53
CA ALA A 67 -0.52 19.75 -3.38
C ALA A 67 -0.26 18.32 -3.89
N VAL A 68 0.98 18.02 -4.29
CA VAL A 68 1.39 16.67 -4.70
C VAL A 68 1.31 15.69 -3.54
N SER A 69 1.78 16.08 -2.35
CA SER A 69 1.68 15.25 -1.15
C SER A 69 0.21 14.95 -0.80
N ASN A 70 -0.65 15.96 -0.80
CA ASN A 70 -2.08 15.80 -0.56
C ASN A 70 -2.74 14.85 -1.59
N ALA A 71 -2.34 14.93 -2.86
CA ALA A 71 -2.85 14.04 -3.91
C ALA A 71 -2.47 12.58 -3.66
N ILE A 72 -1.20 12.32 -3.30
CA ILE A 72 -0.74 10.98 -2.94
C ILE A 72 -1.49 10.47 -1.70
N GLY A 73 -1.63 11.30 -0.66
CA GLY A 73 -2.38 10.94 0.54
C GLY A 73 -3.85 10.62 0.28
N ALA A 74 -4.50 11.38 -0.60
CA ALA A 74 -5.87 11.10 -1.02
C ALA A 74 -5.97 9.75 -1.75
N ILE A 75 -5.02 9.43 -2.63
CA ILE A 75 -4.97 8.14 -3.33
C ILE A 75 -4.83 6.99 -2.32
N GLU A 76 -3.92 7.10 -1.35
CA GLU A 76 -3.71 6.08 -0.31
C GLU A 76 -4.98 5.84 0.52
N ILE A 77 -5.67 6.91 0.93
CA ILE A 77 -6.93 6.83 1.68
C ILE A 77 -8.03 6.19 0.81
N ILE A 78 -8.16 6.58 -0.46
CA ILE A 78 -9.16 5.98 -1.37
C ILE A 78 -8.92 4.48 -1.51
N ILE A 79 -7.66 4.05 -1.71
CA ILE A 79 -7.31 2.63 -1.80
C ILE A 79 -7.66 1.89 -0.51
N ALA A 80 -7.38 2.48 0.65
CA ALA A 80 -7.74 1.89 1.93
C ALA A 80 -9.26 1.73 2.11
N LEU A 81 -10.04 2.73 1.70
CA LEU A 81 -11.50 2.65 1.71
C LEU A 81 -12.00 1.56 0.77
N LEU A 82 -11.44 1.45 -0.43
CA LEU A 82 -11.76 0.36 -1.36
C LEU A 82 -11.46 -1.01 -0.75
N LEU A 83 -10.32 -1.18 -0.06
CA LEU A 83 -9.99 -2.42 0.66
C LEU A 83 -11.03 -2.74 1.74
N ILE A 84 -11.37 -1.78 2.60
CA ILE A 84 -12.35 -1.98 3.68
C ILE A 84 -13.72 -2.35 3.11
N PHE A 85 -14.19 -1.62 2.10
CA PHE A 85 -15.49 -1.88 1.48
C PHE A 85 -15.49 -3.18 0.65
N SER A 86 -14.34 -3.66 0.19
CA SER A 86 -14.24 -4.93 -0.55
C SER A 86 -14.66 -6.16 0.28
N VAL A 87 -14.69 -6.04 1.61
CA VAL A 87 -15.19 -7.08 2.52
C VAL A 87 -16.69 -7.35 2.26
N LYS A 88 -17.46 -6.28 1.99
CA LYS A 88 -18.89 -6.37 1.68
C LYS A 88 -19.16 -6.44 0.19
N PHE A 89 -18.36 -5.73 -0.60
CA PHE A 89 -18.56 -5.55 -2.03
C PHE A 89 -17.38 -6.12 -2.80
N ALA A 90 -17.42 -7.42 -3.14
CA ALA A 90 -16.30 -8.14 -3.74
C ALA A 90 -15.72 -7.46 -5.00
N PHE A 91 -16.55 -6.82 -5.82
CA PHE A 91 -16.10 -6.13 -7.04
C PHE A 91 -15.12 -4.97 -6.78
N LEU A 92 -15.10 -4.40 -5.56
CA LEU A 92 -14.17 -3.34 -5.17
C LEU A 92 -12.74 -3.85 -4.97
N ARG A 93 -12.57 -5.16 -4.73
CA ARG A 93 -11.26 -5.77 -4.48
C ARG A 93 -10.31 -5.58 -5.66
N LYS A 94 -10.80 -5.78 -6.90
CA LYS A 94 -10.04 -5.53 -8.13
C LYS A 94 -9.51 -4.10 -8.20
N TYR A 95 -10.34 -3.10 -7.90
CA TYR A 95 -9.94 -1.69 -7.96
C TYR A 95 -8.93 -1.35 -6.86
N ALA A 96 -9.14 -1.85 -5.64
CA ALA A 96 -8.17 -1.73 -4.56
C ALA A 96 -6.82 -2.34 -4.96
N ALA A 97 -6.83 -3.56 -5.51
CA ALA A 97 -5.63 -4.27 -5.91
C ALA A 97 -4.85 -3.55 -7.01
N ILE A 98 -5.54 -3.06 -8.05
CA ILE A 98 -4.91 -2.28 -9.12
C ILE A 98 -4.30 -0.99 -8.56
N GLY A 99 -5.04 -0.26 -7.71
CA GLY A 99 -4.55 0.95 -7.07
C GLY A 99 -3.30 0.67 -6.23
N MET A 100 -3.32 -0.37 -5.39
CA MET A 100 -2.17 -0.81 -4.61
C MET A 100 -0.97 -1.15 -5.49
N ILE A 101 -1.17 -1.93 -6.56
CA ILE A 101 -0.06 -2.32 -7.46
C ILE A 101 0.59 -1.07 -8.06
N VAL A 102 -0.20 -0.15 -8.59
CA VAL A 102 0.33 1.09 -9.19
C VAL A 102 1.07 1.92 -8.16
N THR A 103 0.46 2.16 -6.99
CA THR A 103 1.07 2.94 -5.91
C THR A 103 2.38 2.31 -5.44
N PHE A 104 2.39 1.02 -5.11
CA PHE A 104 3.57 0.37 -4.53
C PHE A 104 4.67 0.10 -5.55
N LEU A 105 4.34 -0.10 -6.83
CA LEU A 105 5.37 -0.12 -7.88
C LEU A 105 6.02 1.25 -8.05
N THR A 106 5.23 2.33 -7.97
CA THR A 106 5.74 3.71 -8.04
C THR A 106 6.58 4.07 -6.82
N THR A 107 6.20 3.63 -5.62
CA THR A 107 7.02 3.89 -4.43
C THR A 107 8.30 3.06 -4.44
N LEU A 108 8.23 1.77 -4.81
CA LEU A 108 9.41 0.91 -4.93
C LEU A 108 10.38 1.39 -6.01
N SER A 109 9.91 2.01 -7.10
CA SER A 109 10.80 2.59 -8.12
C SER A 109 11.60 3.79 -7.60
N TYR A 110 11.20 4.44 -6.50
CA TYR A 110 12.00 5.47 -5.84
C TYR A 110 13.33 4.95 -5.30
N LEU A 111 13.43 3.65 -4.96
CA LEU A 111 14.70 3.02 -4.55
C LEU A 111 15.76 3.05 -5.66
N PHE A 112 15.35 3.12 -6.93
CA PHE A 112 16.27 3.09 -8.07
C PHE A 112 16.47 4.47 -8.71
N THR A 113 15.57 5.41 -8.45
CA THR A 113 15.57 6.74 -9.08
C THR A 113 16.07 7.83 -8.15
N THR A 114 15.96 7.66 -6.82
CA THR A 114 16.34 8.70 -5.86
C THR A 114 17.82 8.60 -5.46
N PRO A 115 18.64 9.64 -5.71
CA PRO A 115 20.01 9.68 -5.21
C PRO A 115 20.05 9.67 -3.68
N GLY A 116 21.02 8.92 -3.12
CA GLY A 116 21.25 8.89 -1.67
C GLY A 116 20.24 8.09 -0.85
N ILE A 117 19.30 7.37 -1.49
CA ILE A 117 18.35 6.48 -0.82
C ILE A 117 19.02 5.22 -0.24
N TRP A 118 20.13 4.79 -0.84
CA TRP A 118 20.98 3.70 -0.36
C TRP A 118 22.15 4.29 0.42
N LYS A 119 22.36 3.80 1.64
CA LYS A 119 23.43 4.25 2.55
C LYS A 119 24.07 3.04 3.20
N VAL A 120 25.29 3.22 3.70
CA VAL A 120 25.96 2.21 4.54
C VAL A 120 26.02 2.76 5.95
N VAL A 121 25.43 2.05 6.90
CA VAL A 121 25.47 2.37 8.33
C VAL A 121 26.15 1.21 9.03
N ASP A 122 27.26 1.49 9.73
CA ASP A 122 28.06 0.49 10.45
C ASP A 122 28.45 -0.73 9.59
N GLY A 123 28.75 -0.49 8.31
CA GLY A 123 29.13 -1.54 7.35
C GLY A 123 27.95 -2.31 6.74
N ILE A 124 26.70 -2.01 7.14
CA ILE A 124 25.49 -2.65 6.62
C ILE A 124 24.81 -1.74 5.59
N PRO A 125 24.50 -2.23 4.38
CA PRO A 125 23.70 -1.48 3.43
C PRO A 125 22.26 -1.36 3.93
N VAL A 126 21.81 -0.11 4.07
CA VAL A 126 20.45 0.25 4.49
C VAL A 126 19.79 1.15 3.45
N THR A 127 18.47 1.10 3.41
CA THR A 127 17.66 2.00 2.58
C THR A 127 16.45 2.48 3.38
N ASP A 128 15.53 3.17 2.71
CA ASP A 128 14.34 3.67 3.34
C ASP A 128 13.33 2.55 3.64
N PHE A 129 13.16 2.23 4.91
CA PHE A 129 12.20 1.21 5.37
C PHE A 129 10.74 1.60 5.12
N PHE A 130 10.44 2.90 4.98
CA PHE A 130 9.12 3.37 4.57
C PHE A 130 8.79 2.93 3.15
N ILE A 131 9.79 2.84 2.27
CA ILE A 131 9.61 2.33 0.90
C ILE A 131 9.66 0.80 0.91
N LEU A 132 10.59 0.21 1.68
CA LEU A 132 10.80 -1.24 1.68
C LEU A 132 9.57 -2.04 2.15
N LYS A 133 8.78 -1.50 3.11
CA LYS A 133 7.51 -2.13 3.55
C LYS A 133 6.53 -2.35 2.39
N ASP A 134 6.61 -1.54 1.33
CA ASP A 134 5.66 -1.59 0.21
C ASP A 134 5.78 -2.88 -0.60
N LEU A 135 6.92 -3.57 -0.50
CA LEU A 135 7.08 -4.91 -1.08
C LEU A 135 6.07 -5.91 -0.51
N MET A 136 5.78 -5.84 0.79
CA MET A 136 4.78 -6.70 1.42
C MET A 136 3.37 -6.39 0.92
N PHE A 137 3.04 -5.10 0.77
CA PHE A 137 1.72 -4.70 0.30
C PHE A 137 1.53 -4.99 -1.19
N LEU A 138 2.58 -4.89 -2.00
CA LEU A 138 2.55 -5.33 -3.40
C LEU A 138 2.26 -6.83 -3.51
N GLY A 139 2.92 -7.65 -2.67
CA GLY A 139 2.64 -9.08 -2.59
C GLY A 139 1.17 -9.37 -2.23
N PHE A 140 0.64 -8.66 -1.24
CA PHE A 140 -0.77 -8.77 -0.86
C PHE A 140 -1.71 -8.32 -1.99
N ALA A 141 -1.38 -7.22 -2.70
CA ALA A 141 -2.14 -6.71 -3.84
C ALA A 141 -2.27 -7.76 -4.96
N LEU A 142 -1.16 -8.41 -5.31
CA LEU A 142 -1.13 -9.47 -6.32
C LEU A 142 -1.96 -10.68 -5.90
N MET A 143 -1.91 -11.05 -4.62
CA MET A 143 -2.71 -12.15 -4.07
C MET A 143 -4.21 -11.88 -4.18
N ILE A 144 -4.65 -10.67 -3.81
CA ILE A 144 -6.09 -10.32 -3.86
C ILE A 144 -6.59 -10.10 -5.29
N LEU A 145 -5.72 -9.68 -6.22
CA LEU A 145 -6.08 -9.54 -7.65
C LEU A 145 -6.34 -10.89 -8.31
N GLN A 146 -5.58 -11.93 -7.97
CA GLN A 146 -5.75 -13.28 -8.53
C GLN A 146 -7.07 -13.92 -8.06
N ASN A 147 -7.47 -13.67 -6.82
CA ASN A 147 -8.67 -14.28 -6.24
C ASN A 147 -9.99 -13.74 -6.80
N ASP A 148 -9.98 -12.63 -7.55
CA ASP A 148 -11.18 -12.11 -8.24
C ASP A 148 -11.49 -12.83 -9.56
N LYS A 149 -10.65 -13.78 -10.00
CA LYS A 149 -10.84 -14.56 -11.24
C LYS A 149 -11.50 -15.94 -11.02
N LYS A 150 -12.06 -16.21 -9.84
CA LYS A 150 -12.84 -17.43 -9.56
C LYS A 150 -14.30 -17.09 -9.30
#